data_AF-A0A7J6PBJ7-F1
#
_entry.id   AF-A0A7J6PBJ7-F1
#
_cell.length_a   1.000
_cell.length_b   1.000
_cell.length_c   1.000
_cell.angle_alpha   90.00
_cell.angle_beta   90.00
_cell.angle_gamma   90.00
#
_symmetry.space_group_name_H-M   'P 1'
#
loop_
_entity.id
_entity.type
_entity.pdbx_description
1 polymer ?
#
loop_
_entity_poly.entity_id
_entity_poly.type
_entity_poly.pdbx_seq_one_letter_code
_entity_poly.pdbx_strand_id
1 'polypeptide(L)'
;TLLDRELGHTNPRLQGQDAYTGVASNYLCGTVKAGDEIRLNIRSSTFKLPDPLPLGPIVMVCTGAGVAPFRAMLSELSTSTRCHLVFGCRTREDILYDTEIAACENICFHLALSREPGVPKRHVQDILRSSDTLRAALRDALNSTETPGLVMVCGQTVMCKEVLATIREVAGNVSIEKLQKDHRIIVEFFGAGIGIFQLTVYMSSKSPRESPHESSSSASFSSTDSESEDSALADLPRFKIVVIGMPSAGKSCLIHRFAKDRFICDDAEQHAVGVTFMRKTVAIPPGVRIMLKVWAISFEEDLLSMIPHVLHGASGAVIVYDQSNEVEGYT
;
A
#
# COMPACT_ATOMS: atom_id res chain seq x y z
N THR A 1 -5.52 -5.98 15.64
CA THR A 1 -6.50 -7.01 16.01
C THR A 1 -5.93 -8.26 16.69
N LEU A 2 -4.78 -8.18 17.38
CA LEU A 2 -4.55 -8.98 18.61
C LEU A 2 -4.66 -8.08 19.86
N LEU A 3 -4.15 -6.84 19.78
CA LEU A 3 -4.35 -5.83 20.82
C LEU A 3 -5.81 -5.47 21.11
N ASP A 4 -6.69 -5.43 20.09
CA ASP A 4 -8.10 -5.04 20.30
C ASP A 4 -8.91 -6.08 21.10
N ARG A 5 -8.45 -7.34 21.15
CA ARG A 5 -9.14 -8.42 21.89
C ARG A 5 -8.73 -8.49 23.35
N GLU A 6 -7.51 -8.09 23.69
CA GLU A 6 -7.01 -8.10 25.08
C GLU A 6 -7.35 -6.81 25.84
N LEU A 7 -7.53 -5.68 25.15
CA LEU A 7 -7.75 -4.37 25.79
C LEU A 7 -9.20 -3.92 25.93
N GLY A 8 -10.20 -4.74 25.55
CA GLY A 8 -11.62 -4.39 25.71
C GLY A 8 -12.08 -3.13 24.96
N HIS A 9 -11.25 -2.56 24.09
CA HIS A 9 -11.58 -1.37 23.32
C HIS A 9 -12.25 -1.75 22.00
N THR A 10 -13.58 -1.91 22.05
CA THR A 10 -14.40 -1.96 20.84
C THR A 10 -14.33 -0.59 20.15
N ASN A 11 -13.90 -0.57 18.89
CA ASN A 11 -14.00 0.61 18.03
C ASN A 11 -15.48 1.06 17.98
N PRO A 12 -15.84 2.25 18.49
CA PRO A 12 -17.25 2.67 18.61
C PRO A 12 -17.98 2.81 17.27
N ARG A 13 -17.26 2.79 16.14
CA ARG A 13 -17.82 2.86 14.79
C ARG A 13 -18.36 1.53 14.26
N LEU A 14 -18.22 0.43 15.00
CA LEU A 14 -18.59 -0.93 14.55
C LEU A 14 -19.73 -1.56 15.36
N GLN A 15 -20.56 -0.76 16.04
CA GLN A 15 -21.78 -1.28 16.63
C GLN A 15 -22.82 -1.52 15.52
N GLY A 16 -22.97 -2.78 15.10
CA GLY A 16 -24.11 -3.25 14.29
C GLY A 16 -23.81 -3.67 12.84
N GLN A 17 -22.56 -3.68 12.39
CA GLN A 17 -22.15 -4.25 11.10
C GLN A 17 -21.08 -5.32 11.33
N ASP A 18 -21.18 -6.45 10.63
CA ASP A 18 -20.18 -7.54 10.72
C ASP A 18 -18.76 -6.96 10.64
N ALA A 19 -17.97 -7.19 11.70
CA ALA A 19 -16.67 -6.57 11.85
C ALA A 19 -15.75 -6.97 10.68
N TYR A 20 -15.41 -6.00 9.83
CA TYR A 20 -14.54 -6.24 8.69
C TYR A 20 -13.10 -6.53 9.16
N THR A 21 -12.57 -7.68 8.75
CA THR A 21 -11.23 -8.15 9.12
C THR A 21 -10.28 -8.13 7.92
N GLY A 22 -9.17 -7.42 8.01
CA GLY A 22 -8.12 -7.43 6.97
C GLY A 22 -7.53 -8.83 6.75
N VAL A 23 -7.47 -9.29 5.49
CA VAL A 23 -7.11 -10.68 5.15
C VAL A 23 -5.68 -11.03 5.58
N ALA A 24 -4.68 -10.23 5.17
CA ALA A 24 -3.28 -10.50 5.46
C ALA A 24 -2.94 -10.31 6.95
N SER A 25 -3.40 -9.21 7.55
CA SER A 25 -3.12 -8.91 8.96
C SER A 25 -3.75 -9.94 9.90
N ASN A 26 -4.99 -10.39 9.64
CA ASN A 26 -5.59 -11.43 10.48
C ASN A 26 -5.01 -12.81 10.23
N TYR A 27 -4.56 -13.14 9.02
CA TYR A 27 -3.81 -14.37 8.79
C TYR A 27 -2.51 -14.40 9.59
N LEU A 28 -1.69 -13.35 9.47
CA LEU A 28 -0.40 -13.26 10.16
C LEU A 28 -0.55 -13.22 11.68
N CYS A 29 -1.50 -12.45 12.20
CA CYS A 29 -1.70 -12.31 13.64
C CYS A 29 -2.52 -13.45 14.25
N GLY A 30 -3.51 -13.97 13.53
CA GLY A 30 -4.51 -14.89 14.10
C GLY A 30 -4.31 -16.36 13.73
N THR A 31 -3.65 -16.65 12.62
CA THR A 31 -3.60 -18.01 12.05
C THR A 31 -2.19 -18.59 12.07
N VAL A 32 -1.18 -17.81 11.68
CA VAL A 32 0.21 -18.26 11.56
C VAL A 32 0.82 -18.57 12.92
N LYS A 33 1.55 -19.70 13.00
CA LYS A 33 2.29 -20.15 14.18
C LYS A 33 3.78 -20.29 13.88
N ALA A 34 4.59 -20.29 14.93
CA ALA A 34 6.02 -20.56 14.80
C ALA A 34 6.25 -21.94 14.16
N GLY A 35 7.03 -21.98 13.09
CA GLY A 35 7.27 -23.18 12.28
C GLY A 35 6.42 -23.26 11.00
N ASP A 36 5.39 -22.43 10.85
CA ASP A 36 4.62 -22.36 9.62
C ASP A 36 5.42 -21.71 8.48
N GLU A 37 5.28 -22.26 7.27
CA GLU A 37 5.86 -21.66 6.07
C GLU A 37 4.97 -20.52 5.55
N ILE A 38 5.56 -19.34 5.38
CA ILE A 38 4.89 -18.18 4.79
C ILE A 38 5.56 -17.85 3.45
N ARG A 39 4.75 -17.73 2.39
CA ARG A 39 5.25 -17.29 1.09
C ARG A 39 5.26 -15.78 1.00
N LEU A 40 6.45 -15.22 0.88
CA LEU A 40 6.71 -13.79 0.81
C LEU A 40 7.44 -13.46 -0.50
N ASN A 41 7.20 -12.27 -1.02
CA ASN A 41 7.99 -11.70 -2.10
C ASN A 41 8.61 -10.38 -1.62
N ILE A 42 9.90 -10.20 -1.85
CA ILE A 42 10.63 -9.00 -1.43
C ILE A 42 10.67 -8.02 -2.60
N ARG A 43 10.26 -6.78 -2.34
CA ARG A 43 10.37 -5.67 -3.30
C ARG A 43 11.44 -4.70 -2.79
N SER A 44 12.28 -4.23 -3.71
CA SER A 44 13.19 -3.13 -3.41
C SER A 44 12.38 -1.85 -3.15
N SER A 45 12.73 -1.12 -2.09
CA SER A 45 12.19 0.21 -1.82
C SER A 45 13.23 1.29 -2.11
N THR A 46 12.76 2.45 -2.54
CA THR A 46 13.55 3.68 -2.64
C THR A 46 13.65 4.40 -1.29
N PHE A 47 12.85 3.98 -0.30
CA PHE A 47 12.88 4.50 1.06
C PHE A 47 13.98 3.81 1.88
N LYS A 48 15.22 4.23 1.64
CA LYS A 48 16.42 3.72 2.31
C LYS A 48 17.35 4.86 2.69
N LEU A 49 18.24 4.60 3.65
CA LEU A 49 19.33 5.52 3.94
C LEU A 49 20.26 5.63 2.71
N PRO A 50 20.78 6.83 2.41
CA PRO A 50 21.80 6.99 1.39
C PRO A 50 23.13 6.41 1.88
N ASP A 51 23.96 5.96 0.93
CA ASP A 51 25.34 5.56 1.18
C ASP A 51 26.26 6.40 0.27
N PRO A 52 27.14 7.24 0.84
CA PRO A 52 27.38 7.45 2.27
C PRO A 52 26.23 8.20 2.99
N LEU A 53 26.16 8.05 4.31
CA LEU A 53 25.24 8.81 5.15
C LEU A 53 25.47 10.33 5.04
N PRO A 54 24.43 11.16 5.20
CA PRO A 54 24.57 12.61 5.19
C PRO A 54 25.45 13.10 6.36
N LEU A 55 26.21 14.17 6.11
CA LEU A 55 27.00 14.85 7.14
C LEU A 55 26.11 15.63 8.13
N GLY A 56 24.96 16.12 7.64
CA GLY A 56 23.97 16.82 8.43
C GLY A 56 23.08 15.88 9.26
N PRO A 57 22.13 16.44 10.02
CA PRO A 57 21.23 15.64 10.83
C PRO A 57 20.21 14.87 9.97
N ILE A 58 19.81 13.70 10.46
CA ILE A 58 18.71 12.91 9.89
C ILE A 58 17.46 13.13 10.72
N VAL A 59 16.36 13.54 10.10
CA VAL A 59 15.06 13.72 10.76
C VAL A 59 14.07 12.71 10.19
N MET A 60 13.63 11.78 11.02
CA MET A 60 12.65 10.74 10.70
C MET A 60 11.30 11.08 11.33
N VAL A 61 10.22 11.10 10.56
CA VAL A 61 8.87 11.44 11.05
C VAL A 61 7.89 10.33 10.69
N CYS A 62 7.21 9.76 11.69
CA CYS A 62 6.23 8.71 11.46
C CYS A 62 5.11 8.66 12.50
N THR A 63 4.08 7.87 12.19
CA THR A 63 3.01 7.53 13.13
C THR A 63 2.72 6.03 13.11
N GLY A 64 2.49 5.44 14.29
CA GLY A 64 2.11 4.03 14.43
C GLY A 64 3.03 3.09 13.64
N ALA A 65 2.47 2.22 12.80
CA ALA A 65 3.24 1.25 12.01
C ALA A 65 4.28 1.89 11.06
N GLY A 66 4.22 3.20 10.80
CA GLY A 66 5.22 3.91 9.99
C GLY A 66 6.62 3.99 10.59
N VAL A 67 6.80 3.58 11.83
CA VAL A 67 8.13 3.42 12.43
C VAL A 67 8.86 2.17 11.93
N ALA A 68 8.17 1.21 11.30
CA ALA A 68 8.75 -0.07 10.87
C ALA A 68 10.01 0.06 9.99
N PRO A 69 10.05 0.87 8.91
CA PRO A 69 11.28 1.04 8.14
C PRO A 69 12.39 1.71 8.95
N PHE A 70 12.03 2.66 9.81
CA PHE A 70 13.00 3.36 10.65
C PHE A 70 13.66 2.43 11.66
N ARG A 71 12.93 1.48 12.25
CA ARG A 71 13.54 0.47 13.12
C ARG A 71 14.77 -0.20 12.49
N ALA A 72 14.69 -0.58 11.21
CA ALA A 72 15.82 -1.15 10.50
C ALA A 72 16.93 -0.11 10.29
N MET A 73 16.58 1.08 9.81
CA MET A 73 17.53 2.17 9.55
C MET A 73 18.29 2.61 10.80
N LEU A 74 17.65 2.65 11.97
CA LEU A 74 18.28 3.03 13.23
C LEU A 74 19.45 2.11 13.58
N SER A 75 19.36 0.83 13.24
CA SER A 75 20.45 -0.13 13.46
C SER A 75 21.66 0.07 12.53
N GLU A 76 21.47 0.79 11.41
CA GLU A 76 22.52 1.12 10.45
C GLU A 76 23.22 2.46 10.77
N LEU A 77 22.65 3.26 11.68
CA LEU A 77 23.22 4.55 12.03
C LEU A 77 24.44 4.39 12.94
N SER A 78 25.50 5.14 12.62
CA SER A 78 26.66 5.28 13.51
C SER A 78 26.29 6.07 14.77
N THR A 79 26.99 5.83 15.89
CA THR A 79 26.82 6.60 17.13
C THR A 79 27.13 8.09 16.95
N SER A 80 27.92 8.47 15.94
CA SER A 80 28.18 9.86 15.58
C SER A 80 27.06 10.53 14.77
N THR A 81 26.12 9.76 14.22
CA THR A 81 25.04 10.30 13.39
C THR A 81 23.99 10.99 14.26
N ARG A 82 23.77 12.29 14.05
CA ARG A 82 22.70 13.02 14.73
C ARG A 82 21.33 12.65 14.14
N CYS A 83 20.53 11.89 14.88
CA CYS A 83 19.21 11.46 14.42
C CYS A 83 18.10 12.00 15.32
N HIS A 84 17.05 12.56 14.71
CA HIS A 84 15.82 12.94 15.38
C HIS A 84 14.69 12.03 14.89
N LEU A 85 14.09 11.25 15.79
CA LEU A 85 12.92 10.43 15.47
C LEU A 85 11.67 11.05 16.09
N VAL A 86 10.74 11.50 15.25
CA VAL A 86 9.44 12.04 15.64
C VAL A 86 8.39 10.96 15.43
N PHE A 87 7.79 10.50 16.52
CA PHE A 87 6.83 9.39 16.51
C PHE A 87 5.49 9.84 17.09
N GLY A 88 4.41 9.55 16.36
CA GLY A 88 3.04 9.79 16.82
C GLY A 88 2.24 8.50 17.05
N CYS A 89 1.57 8.43 18.20
CA CYS A 89 0.66 7.35 18.54
C CYS A 89 -0.55 7.86 19.34
N ARG A 90 -1.41 6.95 19.82
CA ARG A 90 -2.60 7.33 20.60
C ARG A 90 -2.22 7.55 22.06
N THR A 91 -1.63 6.54 22.69
CA THR A 91 -1.22 6.52 24.09
C THR A 91 0.21 6.02 24.23
N ARG A 92 0.80 6.13 25.42
CA ARG A 92 2.14 5.58 25.70
C ARG A 92 2.24 4.07 25.52
N GLU A 93 1.14 3.35 25.69
CA GLU A 93 1.09 1.89 25.47
C GLU A 93 1.21 1.51 23.99
N ASP A 94 0.91 2.45 23.08
CA ASP A 94 1.00 2.24 21.64
C ASP A 94 2.40 2.56 21.07
N ILE A 95 3.41 2.80 21.92
CA ILE A 95 4.77 3.07 21.47
C ILE A 95 5.40 1.77 21.00
N LEU A 96 5.54 1.64 19.68
CA LEU A 96 6.20 0.51 19.05
C LEU A 96 7.72 0.64 19.19
N TYR A 97 8.38 -0.44 19.60
CA TYR A 97 9.83 -0.54 19.72
C TYR A 97 10.46 0.42 20.75
N ASP A 98 9.71 0.82 21.79
CA ASP A 98 10.15 1.78 22.81
C ASP A 98 11.52 1.41 23.41
N THR A 99 11.69 0.16 23.82
CA THR A 99 12.95 -0.33 24.41
C THR A 99 14.13 -0.29 23.44
N GLU A 100 13.90 -0.56 22.16
CA GLU A 100 14.95 -0.55 21.14
C GLU A 100 15.36 0.88 20.81
N ILE A 101 14.39 1.78 20.67
CA ILE A 101 14.64 3.21 20.40
C ILE A 101 15.36 3.84 21.60
N ALA A 102 14.95 3.52 22.83
CA ALA A 102 15.57 4.03 24.04
C ALA A 102 17.02 3.54 24.24
N ALA A 103 17.39 2.41 23.64
CA ALA A 103 18.75 1.88 23.69
C ALA A 103 19.73 2.61 22.76
N CYS A 104 19.24 3.41 21.80
CA CYS A 104 20.08 4.15 20.87
C CYS A 104 20.44 5.53 21.41
N GLU A 105 21.67 5.71 21.90
CA GLU A 105 22.15 6.96 22.50
C GLU A 105 22.19 8.15 21.52
N ASN A 106 22.35 7.88 20.22
CA ASN A 106 22.45 8.88 19.15
C ASN A 106 21.09 9.36 18.61
N ILE A 107 19.98 8.84 19.16
CA ILE A 107 18.62 9.18 18.73
C ILE A 107 17.95 10.12 19.72
N CYS A 108 17.60 11.30 19.25
CA CYS A 108 16.70 12.21 19.95
C CYS A 108 15.24 11.83 19.62
N PHE A 109 14.56 11.19 20.56
CA PHE A 109 13.17 10.73 20.39
C PHE A 109 12.15 11.82 20.78
N HIS A 110 11.21 12.12 19.87
CA HIS A 110 10.16 13.12 20.05
C HIS A 110 8.79 12.47 19.92
N LEU A 111 7.98 12.53 20.99
CA LEU A 111 6.71 11.81 21.08
C LEU A 111 5.49 12.74 20.94
N ALA A 112 4.56 12.37 20.06
CA ALA A 112 3.24 12.97 19.92
C ALA A 112 2.14 11.99 20.37
N LEU A 113 1.36 12.37 21.38
CA LEU A 113 0.26 11.56 21.91
C LEU A 113 -1.08 12.21 21.58
N SER A 114 -1.95 11.46 20.90
CA SER A 114 -3.23 12.00 20.43
C SER A 114 -4.43 11.71 21.33
N ARG A 115 -4.31 10.78 22.28
CA ARG A 115 -5.41 10.31 23.15
C ARG A 115 -4.99 9.96 24.57
N GLU A 116 -3.79 10.38 24.99
CA GLU A 116 -3.28 10.09 26.33
C GLU A 116 -4.07 10.87 27.41
N PRO A 117 -4.64 10.19 28.42
CA PRO A 117 -5.40 10.86 29.48
C PRO A 117 -4.58 11.92 30.21
N GLY A 118 -5.15 13.10 30.40
CA GLY A 118 -4.49 14.22 31.09
C GLY A 118 -3.37 14.91 30.31
N VAL A 119 -3.07 14.45 29.09
CA VAL A 119 -2.07 15.08 28.21
C VAL A 119 -2.79 15.76 27.03
N PRO A 120 -2.45 17.01 26.69
CA PRO A 120 -3.01 17.67 25.51
C PRO A 120 -2.76 16.86 24.25
N LYS A 121 -3.81 16.70 23.44
CA LYS A 121 -3.73 16.04 22.13
C LYS A 121 -2.68 16.73 21.26
N ARG A 122 -1.69 15.98 20.80
CA ARG A 122 -0.66 16.44 19.86
C ARG A 122 -0.47 15.44 18.72
N HIS A 123 -0.24 15.98 17.54
CA HIS A 123 0.21 15.25 16.36
C HIS A 123 1.68 15.56 16.06
N VAL A 124 2.29 14.80 15.16
CA VAL A 124 3.72 14.94 14.83
C VAL A 124 4.06 16.33 14.29
N GLN A 125 3.15 16.96 13.54
CA GLN A 125 3.29 18.35 13.09
C GLN A 125 3.33 19.36 14.24
N ASP A 126 2.63 19.11 15.33
CA ASP A 126 2.64 20.01 16.49
C ASP A 126 4.00 19.95 17.19
N ILE A 127 4.61 18.76 17.20
CA ILE A 127 5.97 18.57 17.71
C ILE A 127 7.00 19.26 16.82
N LEU A 128 6.85 19.15 15.50
CA LEU A 128 7.69 19.89 14.53
C LEU A 128 7.63 21.41 14.74
N ARG A 129 6.46 21.95 15.11
CA ARG A 129 6.27 23.39 15.38
C ARG A 129 6.80 23.87 16.73
N SER A 130 6.68 23.03 17.77
CA SER A 130 6.92 23.44 19.16
C SER A 130 8.31 23.11 19.70
N SER A 131 9.04 22.18 19.09
CA SER A 131 10.36 21.76 19.55
C SER A 131 11.47 22.59 18.89
N ASP A 132 12.07 23.53 19.62
CA ASP A 132 13.16 24.39 19.11
C ASP A 132 14.35 23.57 18.59
N THR A 133 14.73 22.50 19.30
CA THR A 133 15.79 21.59 18.89
C THR A 133 15.48 20.93 17.55
N LEU A 134 14.24 20.46 17.37
CA LEU A 134 13.82 19.80 16.13
C LEU A 134 13.70 20.80 14.97
N ARG A 135 13.23 22.02 15.24
CA ARG A 135 13.20 23.11 14.25
C ARG A 135 14.59 23.49 13.78
N ALA A 136 15.56 23.57 14.70
CA ALA A 136 16.96 23.81 14.36
C ALA A 136 17.51 22.66 13.51
N ALA A 137 17.28 21.41 13.92
CA ALA A 137 17.71 20.24 13.16
C ALA A 137 17.11 20.18 11.74
N LEU A 138 15.83 20.55 11.56
CA LEU A 138 15.20 20.63 10.24
C LEU A 138 15.83 21.71 9.36
N ARG A 139 16.11 22.89 9.93
CA ARG A 139 16.77 23.98 9.20
C ARG A 139 18.18 23.59 8.81
N ASP A 140 18.95 23.00 9.71
CA ASP A 140 20.28 22.46 9.41
C ASP A 140 20.18 21.41 8.30
N ALA A 141 19.24 20.46 8.44
CA ALA A 141 19.08 19.37 7.49
C ALA A 141 18.75 19.85 6.08
N LEU A 142 17.94 20.92 5.93
CA LEU A 142 17.39 21.32 4.65
C LEU A 142 18.07 22.55 4.03
N ASN A 143 18.59 23.47 4.84
CA ASN A 143 19.18 24.73 4.37
C ASN A 143 20.71 24.70 4.31
N SER A 144 21.38 23.80 5.05
CA SER A 144 22.84 23.70 4.99
C SER A 144 23.30 23.17 3.64
N THR A 145 24.26 23.86 3.03
CA THR A 145 24.98 23.45 1.82
C THR A 145 26.28 22.73 2.11
N GLU A 146 26.91 23.00 3.26
CA GLU A 146 28.18 22.38 3.66
C GLU A 146 27.96 21.02 4.33
N THR A 147 26.90 20.92 5.14
CA THR A 147 26.54 19.72 5.91
C THR A 147 25.07 19.35 5.64
N PRO A 148 24.73 18.96 4.40
CA PRO A 148 23.36 18.64 4.04
C PRO A 148 22.87 17.45 4.88
N GLY A 149 21.67 17.58 5.44
CA GLY A 149 20.98 16.50 6.13
C GLY A 149 19.91 15.83 5.26
N LEU A 150 19.12 14.99 5.92
CA LEU A 150 18.08 14.16 5.31
C LEU A 150 16.81 14.23 6.15
N VAL A 151 15.66 14.34 5.48
CA VAL A 151 14.35 14.21 6.12
C VAL A 151 13.59 13.04 5.51
N MET A 152 13.11 12.13 6.35
CA MET A 152 12.36 10.96 5.94
C MET A 152 11.00 10.96 6.62
N VAL A 153 9.91 10.78 5.86
CA VAL A 153 8.54 10.80 6.38
C VAL A 153 7.83 9.52 5.99
N CYS A 154 7.25 8.81 6.96
CA CYS A 154 6.61 7.53 6.72
C CYS A 154 5.31 7.38 7.52
N GLY A 155 4.20 7.12 6.84
CA GLY A 155 2.91 6.92 7.50
C GLY A 155 1.72 7.15 6.59
N GLN A 156 0.56 7.43 7.18
CA GLN A 156 -0.69 7.65 6.45
C GLN A 156 -0.56 8.84 5.49
N THR A 157 -1.20 8.76 4.32
CA THR A 157 -1.14 9.80 3.28
C THR A 157 -1.43 11.20 3.79
N VAL A 158 -2.50 11.35 4.59
CA VAL A 158 -2.88 12.64 5.18
C VAL A 158 -1.79 13.17 6.10
N MET A 159 -1.23 12.32 6.96
CA MET A 159 -0.16 12.68 7.87
C MET A 159 1.08 13.16 7.12
N CYS A 160 1.51 12.43 6.09
CA CYS A 160 2.67 12.80 5.28
C CYS A 160 2.47 14.16 4.60
N LYS A 161 1.28 14.43 4.03
CA LYS A 161 0.94 15.73 3.42
C LYS A 161 1.02 16.87 4.44
N GLU A 162 0.45 16.69 5.63
CA GLU A 162 0.50 17.69 6.70
C GLU A 162 1.92 17.95 7.22
N VAL A 163 2.73 16.90 7.36
CA VAL A 163 4.13 17.01 7.75
C VAL A 163 4.91 17.81 6.70
N LEU A 164 4.74 17.53 5.41
CA LEU A 164 5.40 18.30 4.35
C LEU A 164 4.99 19.78 4.35
N ALA A 165 3.71 20.08 4.58
CA ALA A 165 3.25 21.46 4.74
C ALA A 165 3.91 22.14 5.96
N THR A 166 4.02 21.42 7.06
CA THR A 166 4.65 21.91 8.30
C THR A 166 6.17 22.10 8.13
N ILE A 167 6.84 21.24 7.37
CA ILE A 167 8.26 21.41 7.04
C ILE A 167 8.48 22.70 6.24
N ARG A 168 7.62 23.01 5.25
CA ARG A 168 7.69 24.28 4.51
C ARG A 168 7.58 25.49 5.44
N GLU A 169 6.67 25.42 6.40
CA GLU A 169 6.45 26.46 7.42
C GLU A 169 7.68 26.64 8.33
N VAL A 170 8.24 25.54 8.84
CA VAL A 170 9.30 25.57 9.87
C VAL A 170 10.69 25.86 9.29
N ALA A 171 11.02 25.22 8.15
CA ALA A 171 12.34 25.33 7.54
C ALA A 171 12.53 26.65 6.79
N GLY A 172 11.44 27.27 6.32
CA GLY A 172 11.43 28.56 5.63
C GLY A 172 12.00 28.52 4.21
N ASN A 173 11.31 29.09 3.23
CA ASN A 173 11.76 29.26 1.83
C ASN A 173 12.48 28.05 1.16
N VAL A 174 12.11 26.82 1.53
CA VAL A 174 12.58 25.60 0.88
C VAL A 174 11.59 25.13 -0.18
N SER A 175 12.09 24.70 -1.34
CA SER A 175 11.27 23.94 -2.30
C SER A 175 11.33 22.46 -1.95
N ILE A 176 10.20 21.93 -1.48
CA ILE A 176 10.06 20.50 -1.17
C ILE A 176 10.27 19.66 -2.42
N GLU A 177 9.76 20.13 -3.56
CA GLU A 177 9.84 19.42 -4.85
C GLU A 177 11.30 19.28 -5.30
N LYS A 178 12.10 20.33 -5.13
CA LYS A 178 13.55 20.28 -5.39
C LYS A 178 14.24 19.33 -4.42
N LEU A 179 13.97 19.45 -3.12
CA LEU A 179 14.58 18.59 -2.10
C LEU A 179 14.22 17.12 -2.26
N GLN A 180 13.03 16.80 -2.76
CA GLN A 180 12.62 15.43 -3.11
C GLN A 180 13.37 14.91 -4.33
N LYS A 181 13.54 15.73 -5.38
CA LYS A 181 14.36 15.38 -6.55
C LYS A 181 15.83 15.16 -6.18
N ASP A 182 16.33 15.94 -5.23
CA ASP A 182 17.70 15.83 -4.72
C ASP A 182 17.86 14.71 -3.67
N HIS A 183 16.82 13.89 -3.43
CA HIS A 183 16.79 12.80 -2.44
C HIS A 183 17.11 13.25 -0.99
N ARG A 184 16.84 14.52 -0.66
CA ARG A 184 17.00 15.10 0.69
C ARG A 184 15.72 15.09 1.51
N ILE A 185 14.57 14.99 0.85
CA ILE A 185 13.29 14.67 1.47
C ILE A 185 12.77 13.38 0.83
N ILE A 186 12.64 12.32 1.60
CA ILE A 186 12.13 11.02 1.13
C ILE A 186 10.82 10.74 1.87
N VAL A 187 9.76 10.39 1.13
CA VAL A 187 8.42 10.20 1.69
C VAL A 187 7.87 8.87 1.23
N GLU A 188 7.27 8.15 2.17
CA GLU A 188 6.61 6.88 1.92
C GLU A 188 5.21 6.89 2.53
N PHE A 189 4.23 6.52 1.71
CA PHE A 189 2.81 6.63 2.03
C PHE A 189 2.22 5.25 2.29
N PHE A 190 1.62 5.04 3.45
CA PHE A 190 0.74 3.90 3.69
C PHE A 190 -0.64 4.18 3.11
N GLY A 191 -1.14 3.23 2.32
CA GLY A 191 -2.46 3.32 1.68
C GLY A 191 -2.44 3.86 0.25
N ALA A 192 -1.28 4.24 -0.29
CA ALA A 192 -1.12 4.64 -1.68
C ALA A 192 0.10 3.95 -2.29
N GLY A 193 -0.01 2.65 -2.61
CA GLY A 193 0.79 1.92 -3.61
C GLY A 193 2.34 2.05 -3.66
N ILE A 194 3.02 2.73 -2.73
CA ILE A 194 4.46 2.99 -2.78
C ILE A 194 5.01 2.79 -1.38
N GLY A 195 5.91 1.81 -1.27
CA GLY A 195 5.80 0.87 -0.18
C GLY A 195 7.01 0.70 0.71
N ILE A 196 6.71 0.63 2.00
CA ILE A 196 7.43 -0.26 2.91
C ILE A 196 7.05 -1.67 2.53
N PHE A 197 8.02 -2.60 2.53
CA PHE A 197 7.84 -4.06 2.51
C PHE A 197 6.39 -4.48 2.23
N GLN A 198 5.98 -4.44 0.97
CA GLN A 198 4.67 -4.95 0.59
C GLN A 198 4.75 -6.46 0.82
N LEU A 199 4.34 -6.90 2.00
CA LEU A 199 4.26 -8.30 2.36
C LEU A 199 3.08 -8.89 1.58
N THR A 200 3.33 -9.23 0.32
CA THR A 200 2.37 -9.96 -0.50
C THR A 200 2.35 -11.40 0.00
N VAL A 201 1.50 -11.67 0.99
CA VAL A 201 1.26 -13.01 1.50
C VAL A 201 0.47 -13.79 0.45
N TYR A 202 1.11 -14.77 -0.19
CA TYR A 202 0.42 -15.68 -1.09
C TYR A 202 -0.27 -16.78 -0.27
N MET A 203 -1.59 -16.69 -0.13
CA MET A 203 -2.39 -17.80 0.38
C MET A 203 -2.48 -18.88 -0.70
N SER A 204 -1.79 -19.99 -0.49
CA SER A 204 -1.90 -21.18 -1.32
C SER A 204 -2.66 -22.23 -0.53
N SER A 205 -3.98 -22.34 -0.75
CA SER A 205 -4.71 -23.55 -0.34
C SER A 205 -4.26 -24.70 -1.23
N LYS A 206 -3.18 -25.40 -0.87
CA LYS A 206 -2.86 -26.68 -1.50
C LYS A 206 -3.70 -27.76 -0.84
N SER A 207 -4.74 -28.23 -1.53
CA SER A 207 -5.13 -29.64 -1.40
C SER A 207 -4.04 -30.50 -2.07
N PRO A 208 -3.78 -31.73 -1.61
CA PRO A 208 -2.75 -32.58 -2.21
C PRO A 208 -3.15 -32.94 -3.64
N ARG A 209 -2.22 -32.85 -4.61
CA ARG A 209 -2.40 -33.40 -5.95
C ARG A 209 -1.42 -34.54 -6.15
N GLU A 210 -1.95 -35.69 -6.55
CA GLU A 210 -1.21 -36.77 -7.19
C GLU A 210 -0.58 -36.26 -8.50
N SER A 211 0.63 -36.74 -8.76
CA SER A 211 1.41 -36.61 -10.00
C SER A 211 0.68 -37.29 -11.18
N PRO A 212 0.93 -36.99 -12.48
CA PRO A 212 2.28 -37.16 -13.04
C PRO A 212 2.67 -36.39 -14.32
N HIS A 213 3.96 -36.59 -14.66
CA HIS A 213 4.62 -36.55 -15.97
C HIS A 213 5.06 -35.23 -16.62
N GLU A 214 6.31 -35.32 -17.07
CA GLU A 214 7.18 -34.36 -17.75
C GLU A 214 6.67 -34.00 -19.14
N SER A 215 6.93 -32.75 -19.57
CA SER A 215 7.85 -32.48 -20.68
C SER A 215 8.01 -30.98 -20.90
N SER A 216 9.26 -30.62 -21.12
CA SER A 216 9.75 -29.31 -21.51
C SER A 216 9.26 -28.90 -22.90
N SER A 217 8.82 -27.64 -23.05
CA SER A 217 9.15 -26.85 -24.23
C SER A 217 9.07 -25.36 -23.94
N SER A 218 10.16 -24.68 -24.30
CA SER A 218 10.38 -23.26 -24.25
C SER A 218 9.67 -22.54 -25.40
N ALA A 219 9.06 -21.39 -25.07
CA ALA A 219 8.86 -20.18 -25.87
C ALA A 219 8.27 -20.32 -27.28
N SER A 220 7.09 -19.71 -27.50
CA SER A 220 6.95 -18.55 -28.39
C SER A 220 5.52 -18.01 -28.43
N PHE A 221 5.45 -16.68 -28.50
CA PHE A 221 4.25 -15.87 -28.66
C PHE A 221 3.77 -15.95 -30.11
N SER A 222 2.53 -16.39 -30.32
CA SER A 222 1.81 -16.15 -31.58
C SER A 222 0.32 -15.93 -31.31
N SER A 223 -0.15 -14.76 -31.70
CA SER A 223 -1.54 -14.41 -31.92
C SER A 223 -2.08 -15.17 -33.15
N THR A 224 -2.97 -16.13 -32.94
CA THR A 224 -3.86 -16.64 -33.98
C THR A 224 -5.08 -17.27 -33.34
N ASP A 225 -6.22 -16.61 -33.51
CA ASP A 225 -7.54 -17.20 -33.37
C ASP A 225 -7.66 -18.36 -34.36
N SER A 226 -7.89 -19.57 -33.88
CA SER A 226 -8.35 -20.69 -34.70
C SER A 226 -9.72 -21.15 -34.19
N GLU A 227 -10.73 -20.64 -34.87
CA GLU A 227 -12.14 -21.04 -34.86
C GLU A 227 -12.28 -22.54 -35.20
N SER A 228 -12.44 -23.44 -34.20
CA SER A 228 -12.87 -24.83 -34.49
C SER A 228 -13.38 -25.67 -33.30
N GLU A 229 -13.97 -25.08 -32.24
CA GLU A 229 -14.64 -25.87 -31.18
C GLU A 229 -16.01 -25.31 -30.70
N ASP A 230 -16.62 -24.37 -31.42
CA ASP A 230 -17.60 -23.44 -30.81
C ASP A 230 -19.10 -23.74 -31.04
N SER A 231 -19.50 -24.91 -31.56
CA SER A 231 -20.93 -25.20 -31.78
C SER A 231 -21.70 -25.51 -30.49
N ALA A 232 -21.06 -26.15 -29.50
CA ALA A 232 -21.68 -26.47 -28.21
C ALA A 232 -21.65 -25.29 -27.22
N LEU A 233 -20.81 -24.28 -27.46
CA LEU A 233 -20.75 -23.03 -26.67
C LEU A 233 -21.66 -21.92 -27.23
N ALA A 234 -22.15 -22.06 -28.47
CA ALA A 234 -23.00 -21.08 -29.13
C ALA A 234 -24.32 -20.83 -28.39
N ASP A 235 -24.94 -21.89 -27.87
CA ASP A 235 -26.27 -21.88 -27.22
C ASP A 235 -26.25 -21.58 -25.72
N LEU A 236 -25.08 -21.29 -25.13
CA LEU A 236 -25.00 -20.93 -23.71
C LEU A 236 -25.59 -19.53 -23.46
N PRO A 237 -26.38 -19.33 -22.38
CA PRO A 237 -26.84 -18.01 -21.95
C PRO A 237 -25.66 -17.06 -21.73
N ARG A 238 -25.69 -15.89 -22.38
CA ARG A 238 -24.59 -14.92 -22.37
C ARG A 238 -24.92 -13.74 -21.47
N PHE A 239 -24.05 -13.48 -20.49
CA PHE A 239 -24.19 -12.35 -19.59
C PHE A 239 -23.00 -11.42 -19.75
N LYS A 240 -23.28 -10.13 -19.96
CA LYS A 240 -22.26 -9.09 -20.08
C LYS A 240 -22.08 -8.43 -18.71
N ILE A 241 -20.90 -8.53 -18.13
CA ILE A 241 -20.54 -7.86 -16.87
C ILE A 241 -19.50 -6.78 -17.17
N VAL A 242 -19.72 -5.57 -16.66
CA VAL A 242 -18.77 -4.47 -16.81
C VAL A 242 -18.08 -4.20 -15.47
N VAL A 243 -16.76 -4.08 -15.47
CA VAL A 243 -15.93 -3.78 -14.31
C VAL A 243 -15.43 -2.34 -14.45
N ILE A 244 -15.81 -1.49 -13.50
CA ILE A 244 -15.61 -0.05 -13.53
C ILE A 244 -14.80 0.38 -12.31
N GLY A 245 -13.88 1.33 -12.48
CA GLY A 245 -13.15 1.88 -11.36
C GLY A 245 -11.90 2.64 -11.74
N MET A 246 -11.36 3.42 -10.80
CA MET A 246 -10.16 4.25 -10.97
C MET A 246 -8.97 3.43 -11.49
N PRO A 247 -8.05 4.02 -12.27
CA PRO A 247 -6.79 3.38 -12.64
C PRO A 247 -6.10 2.82 -11.38
N SER A 248 -5.40 1.70 -11.54
CA SER A 248 -4.69 1.04 -10.42
C SER A 248 -5.55 0.44 -9.29
N ALA A 249 -6.89 0.52 -9.34
CA ALA A 249 -7.77 -0.18 -8.39
C ALA A 249 -7.73 -1.73 -8.51
N GLY A 250 -6.87 -2.30 -9.35
CA GLY A 250 -6.69 -3.76 -9.49
C GLY A 250 -7.70 -4.47 -10.40
N LYS A 251 -8.50 -3.74 -11.19
CA LYS A 251 -9.54 -4.28 -12.11
C LYS A 251 -9.02 -5.38 -13.03
N SER A 252 -7.93 -5.12 -13.74
CA SER A 252 -7.33 -6.07 -14.68
C SER A 252 -6.79 -7.32 -13.97
N CYS A 253 -6.24 -7.15 -12.77
CA CYS A 253 -5.79 -8.27 -11.93
C CYS A 253 -6.96 -9.16 -11.48
N LEU A 254 -8.08 -8.55 -11.06
CA LEU A 254 -9.29 -9.28 -10.68
C LEU A 254 -9.87 -10.07 -11.85
N ILE A 255 -9.92 -9.47 -13.04
CA ILE A 255 -10.44 -10.14 -14.24
C ILE A 255 -9.52 -11.28 -14.67
N HIS A 256 -8.20 -11.07 -14.65
CA HIS A 256 -7.25 -12.11 -15.01
C HIS A 256 -7.28 -13.27 -14.02
N ARG A 257 -7.40 -12.98 -12.72
CA ARG A 257 -7.59 -14.00 -11.68
C ARG A 257 -8.87 -14.77 -11.90
N PHE A 258 -9.98 -14.07 -12.14
CA PHE A 258 -11.25 -14.72 -12.41
C PHE A 258 -11.20 -15.57 -13.68
N ALA A 259 -10.50 -15.12 -14.72
CA ALA A 259 -10.45 -15.80 -16.01
C ALA A 259 -9.54 -17.04 -15.99
N LYS A 260 -8.26 -16.82 -15.67
CA LYS A 260 -7.17 -17.78 -15.84
C LYS A 260 -6.73 -18.46 -14.54
N ASP A 261 -7.41 -18.18 -13.43
CA ASP A 261 -7.03 -18.64 -12.09
C ASP A 261 -5.58 -18.29 -11.72
N ARG A 262 -5.05 -17.19 -12.27
CA ARG A 262 -3.70 -16.67 -12.02
C ARG A 262 -3.73 -15.14 -11.91
N PHE A 263 -2.90 -14.56 -11.07
CA PHE A 263 -2.65 -13.12 -11.11
C PHE A 263 -1.64 -12.81 -12.22
N ILE A 264 -1.67 -11.59 -12.75
CA ILE A 264 -0.70 -11.13 -13.75
C ILE A 264 0.64 -10.94 -13.03
N CYS A 265 1.66 -11.69 -13.43
CA CYS A 265 2.99 -11.69 -12.79
C CYS A 265 4.02 -10.89 -13.60
N ASP A 266 3.74 -10.61 -14.87
CA ASP A 266 4.72 -10.09 -15.82
C ASP A 266 4.51 -8.59 -16.06
N ASP A 267 5.59 -7.81 -15.93
CA ASP A 267 5.59 -6.35 -16.06
C ASP A 267 5.20 -5.87 -17.48
N ALA A 268 5.23 -6.77 -18.47
CA ALA A 268 4.83 -6.48 -19.85
C ALA A 268 3.30 -6.47 -20.08
N GLU A 269 2.50 -7.17 -19.26
CA GLU A 269 1.03 -7.21 -19.37
C GLU A 269 0.33 -6.22 -18.43
N GLN A 270 1.08 -5.45 -17.63
CA GLN A 270 0.55 -4.54 -16.61
C GLN A 270 -0.12 -3.27 -17.18
N HIS A 271 0.04 -2.98 -18.47
CA HIS A 271 -0.50 -1.77 -19.10
C HIS A 271 -1.52 -2.11 -20.19
N ALA A 272 -2.72 -2.55 -19.78
CA ALA A 272 -3.87 -2.47 -20.67
C ALA A 272 -4.33 -1.00 -20.75
N VAL A 273 -3.75 -0.25 -21.70
CA VAL A 273 -4.25 1.09 -22.07
C VAL A 273 -5.57 0.88 -22.82
N GLY A 274 -6.71 1.17 -22.18
CA GLY A 274 -8.04 1.08 -22.78
C GLY A 274 -8.99 0.03 -22.18
N VAL A 275 -9.99 -0.38 -22.97
CA VAL A 275 -11.05 -1.32 -22.57
C VAL A 275 -10.58 -2.77 -22.73
N THR A 276 -10.54 -3.53 -21.65
CA THR A 276 -10.14 -4.94 -21.66
C THR A 276 -11.36 -5.86 -21.79
N PHE A 277 -11.32 -6.83 -22.70
CA PHE A 277 -12.39 -7.79 -22.90
C PHE A 277 -11.94 -9.22 -22.58
N MET A 278 -12.78 -9.96 -21.85
CA MET A 278 -12.51 -11.34 -21.44
C MET A 278 -13.78 -12.20 -21.49
N ARG A 279 -13.65 -13.48 -21.86
CA ARG A 279 -14.75 -14.45 -21.80
C ARG A 279 -14.40 -15.59 -20.85
N LYS A 280 -15.35 -16.00 -20.01
CA LYS A 280 -15.24 -17.22 -19.20
C LYS A 280 -16.57 -17.94 -19.14
N THR A 281 -16.54 -19.26 -19.37
CA THR A 281 -17.68 -20.14 -19.14
C THR A 281 -17.68 -20.55 -17.67
N VAL A 282 -18.79 -20.34 -16.97
CA VAL A 282 -18.95 -20.66 -15.55
C VAL A 282 -20.09 -21.65 -15.37
N ALA A 283 -19.85 -22.68 -14.57
CA ALA A 283 -20.88 -23.62 -14.13
C ALA A 283 -21.48 -23.13 -12.81
N ILE A 284 -22.79 -22.88 -12.80
CA ILE A 284 -23.57 -22.47 -11.64
C ILE A 284 -24.35 -23.70 -11.14
N PRO A 285 -24.24 -24.07 -9.85
CA PRO A 285 -25.08 -25.12 -9.27
C PRO A 285 -26.59 -24.77 -9.39
N PRO A 286 -27.47 -25.70 -9.80
CA PRO A 286 -27.27 -27.15 -9.91
C PRO A 286 -26.99 -27.65 -11.35
N GLY A 287 -26.02 -27.06 -12.07
CA GLY A 287 -25.50 -27.62 -13.33
C GLY A 287 -25.69 -26.75 -14.57
N VAL A 288 -26.11 -25.48 -14.41
CA VAL A 288 -26.29 -24.54 -15.52
C VAL A 288 -24.94 -23.96 -15.92
N ARG A 289 -24.59 -24.04 -17.21
CA ARG A 289 -23.40 -23.35 -17.75
C ARG A 289 -23.83 -22.03 -18.38
N ILE A 290 -23.12 -20.97 -18.05
CA ILE A 290 -23.32 -19.64 -18.65
C ILE A 290 -22.01 -19.11 -19.21
N MET A 291 -22.09 -18.26 -20.22
CA MET A 291 -20.94 -17.56 -20.76
C MET A 291 -20.92 -16.11 -20.27
N LEU A 292 -19.93 -15.79 -19.44
CA LEU A 292 -19.70 -14.44 -18.94
C LEU A 292 -18.74 -13.70 -19.85
N LYS A 293 -19.18 -12.54 -20.34
CA LYS A 293 -18.40 -11.57 -21.09
C LYS A 293 -18.04 -10.42 -20.14
N VAL A 294 -16.80 -10.36 -19.69
CA VAL A 294 -16.32 -9.38 -18.73
C VAL A 294 -15.59 -8.26 -19.47
N TRP A 295 -16.03 -7.02 -19.27
CA TRP A 295 -15.45 -5.82 -19.86
C TRP A 295 -14.85 -4.96 -18.76
N ALA A 296 -13.54 -4.67 -18.78
CA ALA A 296 -12.89 -3.73 -17.87
C ALA A 296 -12.72 -2.38 -18.54
N ILE A 297 -13.10 -1.31 -17.86
CA ILE A 297 -12.82 0.05 -18.30
C ILE A 297 -11.78 0.64 -17.35
N SER A 298 -10.59 1.00 -17.84
CA SER A 298 -9.68 1.85 -17.08
C SER A 298 -10.20 3.29 -17.15
N PHE A 299 -10.49 3.89 -16.00
CA PHE A 299 -11.06 5.24 -15.93
C PHE A 299 -9.95 6.29 -16.13
N GLU A 300 -9.63 6.57 -17.38
CA GLU A 300 -8.81 7.72 -17.79
C GLU A 300 -9.75 8.77 -18.37
N GLU A 301 -9.53 10.06 -18.08
CA GLU A 301 -10.48 11.14 -18.42
C GLU A 301 -10.80 11.20 -19.94
N ASP A 302 -9.88 10.74 -20.78
CA ASP A 302 -10.03 10.70 -22.24
C ASP A 302 -10.97 9.58 -22.75
N LEU A 303 -11.30 8.59 -21.92
CA LEU A 303 -12.13 7.42 -22.27
C LEU A 303 -13.61 7.56 -21.85
N LEU A 304 -13.99 8.70 -21.26
CA LEU A 304 -15.35 9.00 -20.81
C LEU A 304 -16.39 8.93 -21.94
N SER A 305 -16.00 9.28 -23.18
CA SER A 305 -16.86 9.24 -24.37
C SER A 305 -17.26 7.82 -24.78
N MET A 306 -16.49 6.80 -24.37
CA MET A 306 -16.76 5.40 -24.70
C MET A 306 -17.64 4.70 -23.66
N ILE A 307 -17.83 5.28 -22.47
CA ILE A 307 -18.58 4.65 -21.36
C ILE A 307 -20.01 4.25 -21.77
N PRO A 308 -20.81 5.12 -22.42
CA PRO A 308 -22.17 4.74 -22.82
C PRO A 308 -22.20 3.52 -23.77
N HIS A 309 -21.23 3.42 -24.68
CA HIS A 309 -21.11 2.30 -25.61
C HIS A 309 -20.67 1.00 -24.92
N VAL A 310 -19.77 1.08 -23.93
CA VAL A 310 -19.34 -0.11 -23.18
C VAL A 310 -20.41 -0.59 -22.21
N LEU A 311 -21.20 0.30 -21.61
CA LEU A 311 -22.31 -0.08 -20.73
C LEU A 311 -23.53 -0.63 -21.47
N HIS A 312 -23.71 -0.30 -22.75
CA HIS A 312 -24.85 -0.76 -23.53
C HIS A 312 -24.92 -2.30 -23.58
N GLY A 313 -26.08 -2.85 -23.19
CA GLY A 313 -26.31 -4.29 -23.14
C GLY A 313 -25.60 -5.04 -22.00
N ALA A 314 -25.10 -4.34 -20.97
CA ALA A 314 -24.57 -4.96 -19.76
C ALA A 314 -25.70 -5.58 -18.91
N SER A 315 -25.53 -6.84 -18.53
CA SER A 315 -26.40 -7.56 -17.59
C SER A 315 -26.10 -7.23 -16.12
N GLY A 316 -24.92 -6.67 -15.83
CA GLY A 316 -24.50 -6.27 -14.48
C GLY A 316 -23.19 -5.48 -14.49
N ALA A 317 -22.91 -4.80 -13.37
CA ALA A 317 -21.70 -4.02 -13.18
C ALA A 317 -21.01 -4.34 -11.85
N VAL A 318 -19.68 -4.30 -11.85
CA VAL A 318 -18.83 -4.47 -10.66
C VAL A 318 -18.00 -3.19 -10.51
N ILE A 319 -18.21 -2.49 -9.40
CA ILE A 319 -17.47 -1.27 -9.08
C ILE A 319 -16.28 -1.65 -8.21
N VAL A 320 -15.08 -1.37 -8.70
CA VAL A 320 -13.82 -1.63 -8.02
C VAL A 320 -13.20 -0.29 -7.66
N TYR A 321 -13.13 -0.02 -6.38
CA TYR A 321 -12.56 1.22 -5.87
C TYR A 321 -11.65 0.89 -4.70
N ASP A 322 -10.60 1.69 -4.56
CA ASP A 322 -9.67 1.58 -3.46
C ASP A 322 -10.21 2.38 -2.28
N GLN A 323 -10.60 1.69 -1.20
CA GLN A 323 -11.10 2.32 0.01
C GLN A 323 -10.03 3.10 0.80
N SER A 324 -8.75 2.95 0.46
CA SER A 324 -7.66 3.80 1.00
C SER A 324 -7.46 5.11 0.22
N ASN A 325 -8.10 5.27 -0.94
CA ASN A 325 -8.13 6.52 -1.67
C ASN A 325 -9.40 7.31 -1.29
N GLU A 326 -9.27 8.27 -0.37
CA GLU A 326 -10.26 9.35 -0.23
C GLU A 326 -10.14 10.25 -1.48
N VAL A 327 -10.82 9.88 -2.55
CA VAL A 327 -11.06 10.81 -3.67
C VAL A 327 -12.20 11.71 -3.23
N GLU A 328 -11.89 12.97 -2.91
CA GLU A 328 -12.89 14.03 -2.88
C GLU A 328 -13.67 14.02 -4.21
N GLY A 329 -14.97 13.74 -4.13
CA GLY A 329 -15.94 14.12 -5.16
C GLY A 329 -16.11 13.16 -6.34
N TYR A 330 -17.18 12.37 -6.28
CA TYR A 330 -18.05 12.18 -7.44
C TYR A 330 -19.48 12.50 -6.98
N THR A 331 -19.86 13.77 -7.07
CA THR A 331 -21.27 14.16 -7.29
C THR A 331 -21.56 14.11 -8.77
#